data_AF-A0A970T952-F1
#
_entry.id   AF-A0A970T952-F1
#
_cell.length_a   1.000
_cell.length_b   1.000
_cell.length_c   1.000
_cell.angle_alpha   90.00
_cell.angle_beta   90.00
_cell.angle_gamma   90.00
#
_symmetry.space_group_name_H-M   'P 1'
#
loop_
_entity.id
_entity.type
_entity.pdbx_description
1 polymer ?
#
loop_
_entity_poly.entity_id
_entity_poly.type
_entity_poly.pdbx_seq_one_letter_code
_entity_poly.pdbx_strand_id
1 'polypeptide(L)'
;MDNKEYLKEVLKTESTDMNLISERVSQDSIIRLLHAAMGVATEAGEFLDAIKKHIFYGKPLDTVNLIEELGDLYWYINVAQDVLNVSTEDVQVKNVNKLRARYGETFSEKSAITRNLQIEEKALKGE
;
A
#
# COMPACT_ATOMS: atom_id res chain seq x y z
N MET A 1 13.92 -8.11 -30.87
CA MET A 1 12.47 -8.17 -30.64
C MET A 1 11.85 -6.90 -31.17
N ASP A 2 11.01 -6.99 -32.19
CA ASP A 2 10.24 -5.83 -32.67
C ASP A 2 8.96 -5.61 -31.83
N ASN A 3 8.24 -4.50 -32.03
CA ASN A 3 7.03 -4.19 -31.25
C ASN A 3 5.93 -5.26 -31.40
N LYS A 4 5.83 -5.93 -32.55
CA LYS A 4 4.81 -6.96 -32.80
C LYS A 4 5.17 -8.25 -32.06
N GLU A 5 6.45 -8.62 -32.12
CA GLU A 5 7.00 -9.73 -31.38
C GLU A 5 6.87 -9.52 -29.87
N TYR A 6 7.16 -8.31 -29.37
CA TYR A 6 6.93 -7.95 -27.96
C TYR A 6 5.46 -8.06 -27.54
N LEU A 7 4.53 -7.50 -28.33
CA LEU A 7 3.10 -7.55 -28.02
C LEU A 7 2.60 -9.00 -27.92
N LYS A 8 3.08 -9.88 -28.80
CA LYS A 8 2.73 -11.30 -28.78
C LYS A 8 3.20 -11.98 -27.48
N GLU A 9 4.41 -11.70 -27.03
CA GLU A 9 4.94 -12.25 -25.79
C GLU A 9 4.18 -11.72 -24.56
N VAL A 10 3.81 -10.42 -24.54
CA VAL A 10 3.01 -9.83 -23.47
C VAL A 10 1.63 -10.50 -23.37
N LEU A 11 0.87 -10.54 -24.48
CA LEU A 11 -0.50 -11.07 -24.49
C LEU A 11 -0.55 -12.57 -24.17
N LYS A 12 0.51 -13.33 -24.49
CA LYS A 12 0.59 -14.75 -24.12
C LYS A 12 0.69 -14.97 -22.60
N THR A 13 1.18 -13.98 -21.86
CA THR A 13 1.33 -14.02 -20.39
C THR A 13 0.24 -13.27 -19.63
N GLU A 14 -0.69 -12.63 -20.34
CA GLU A 14 -1.83 -11.97 -19.73
C GLU A 14 -2.77 -12.99 -19.09
N SER A 15 -3.20 -12.72 -17.86
CA SER A 15 -4.23 -13.53 -17.20
C SER A 15 -5.60 -13.21 -17.82
N THR A 16 -6.17 -14.19 -18.53
CA THR A 16 -7.39 -13.98 -19.35
C THR A 16 -8.56 -14.88 -18.97
N ASP A 17 -8.44 -15.68 -17.90
CA ASP A 17 -9.55 -16.49 -17.40
C ASP A 17 -10.55 -15.61 -16.63
N MET A 18 -11.40 -14.91 -17.38
CA MET A 18 -12.36 -13.95 -16.84
C MET A 18 -13.41 -14.60 -15.94
N ASN A 19 -13.68 -15.89 -16.10
CA ASN A 19 -14.61 -16.61 -15.23
C ASN A 19 -14.00 -16.78 -13.83
N LEU A 20 -12.76 -17.27 -13.74
CA LEU A 20 -12.06 -17.41 -12.46
C LEU A 20 -11.77 -16.06 -11.81
N ILE A 21 -11.45 -15.03 -12.60
CA ILE A 21 -11.24 -13.67 -12.08
C ILE A 21 -12.55 -13.13 -11.51
N SER A 22 -13.65 -13.25 -12.25
CA SER A 22 -14.98 -12.79 -11.80
C SER A 22 -15.41 -13.49 -10.52
N GLU A 23 -15.21 -14.81 -10.42
CA GLU A 23 -15.51 -15.57 -9.21
C GLU A 23 -14.76 -15.02 -7.98
N ARG A 24 -13.45 -14.74 -8.11
CA ARG A 24 -12.63 -14.18 -7.02
C ARG A 24 -13.06 -12.77 -6.65
N VAL A 25 -13.32 -11.92 -7.65
CA VAL A 25 -13.72 -10.53 -7.44
C VAL A 25 -15.12 -10.42 -6.85
N SER A 26 -16.02 -11.37 -7.14
CA SER A 26 -17.41 -11.35 -6.68
C SER A 26 -17.60 -11.50 -5.16
N GLN A 27 -16.54 -11.82 -4.41
CA GLN A 27 -16.60 -11.93 -2.96
C GLN A 27 -16.70 -10.53 -2.32
N ASP A 28 -17.70 -10.30 -1.47
CA ASP A 28 -17.93 -9.01 -0.81
C ASP A 28 -16.68 -8.46 -0.10
N SER A 29 -15.91 -9.33 0.57
CA SER A 29 -14.65 -8.95 1.22
C SER A 29 -13.61 -8.44 0.22
N ILE A 30 -13.49 -9.08 -0.94
CA ILE A 30 -12.58 -8.67 -2.01
C ILE A 30 -13.03 -7.36 -2.63
N ILE A 31 -14.32 -7.17 -2.88
CA ILE A 31 -14.87 -5.90 -3.38
C ILE A 31 -14.56 -4.75 -2.41
N ARG A 32 -14.77 -4.97 -1.11
CA ARG A 32 -14.48 -3.97 -0.06
C ARG A 32 -12.98 -3.66 0.04
N LEU A 33 -12.12 -4.67 -0.03
CA LEU A 33 -10.67 -4.48 -0.06
C LEU A 33 -10.21 -3.75 -1.32
N LEU A 34 -10.82 -4.05 -2.47
CA LEU A 34 -10.54 -3.34 -3.73
C LEU A 34 -10.94 -1.87 -3.62
N HIS A 35 -12.12 -1.58 -3.08
CA HIS A 35 -12.57 -0.21 -2.82
C HIS A 35 -11.60 0.53 -1.89
N ALA A 36 -11.19 -0.09 -0.78
CA ALA A 36 -10.21 0.49 0.14
C ALA A 36 -8.86 0.75 -0.53
N ALA A 37 -8.35 -0.22 -1.31
CA ALA A 37 -7.07 -0.08 -2.00
C ALA A 37 -7.08 1.04 -3.06
N MET A 38 -8.17 1.17 -3.82
CA MET A 38 -8.35 2.25 -4.79
C MET A 38 -8.44 3.62 -4.10
N GLY A 39 -9.15 3.70 -2.99
CA GLY A 39 -9.24 4.92 -2.17
C GLY A 39 -7.86 5.35 -1.66
N VAL A 40 -7.14 4.45 -0.98
CA VAL A 40 -5.77 4.73 -0.49
C VAL A 40 -4.86 5.24 -1.61
N ALA A 41 -4.92 4.64 -2.80
CA ALA A 41 -4.10 5.07 -3.92
C ALA A 41 -4.45 6.48 -4.42
N THR A 42 -5.74 6.82 -4.43
CA THR A 42 -6.24 8.15 -4.83
C THR A 42 -5.79 9.21 -3.84
N GLU A 43 -6.06 9.04 -2.54
CA GLU A 43 -5.76 10.06 -1.53
C GLU A 43 -4.25 10.21 -1.28
N ALA A 44 -3.47 9.12 -1.43
CA ALA A 44 -2.02 9.21 -1.44
C ALA A 44 -1.51 10.05 -2.63
N GLY A 45 -2.21 10.00 -3.76
CA GLY A 45 -1.94 10.84 -4.94
C GLY A 45 -2.25 12.31 -4.68
N GLU A 46 -3.35 12.62 -4.01
CA GLU A 46 -3.73 13.98 -3.63
C GLU A 46 -2.75 14.58 -2.62
N PHE A 47 -2.37 13.79 -1.60
CA PHE A 47 -1.34 14.17 -0.62
C PHE A 47 0.00 14.47 -1.31
N LEU A 48 0.42 13.61 -2.25
CA LEU A 48 1.63 13.83 -3.04
C LEU A 48 1.51 15.08 -3.92
N ASP A 49 0.35 15.34 -4.51
CA ASP A 49 0.13 16.49 -5.38
C ASP A 49 0.24 17.82 -4.63
N ALA A 50 -0.26 17.88 -3.39
CA ALA A 50 -0.09 19.04 -2.51
C ALA A 50 1.40 19.34 -2.24
N ILE A 51 2.21 18.31 -1.93
CA ILE A 51 3.66 18.45 -1.76
C ILE A 51 4.34 18.86 -3.06
N LYS A 52 3.97 18.23 -4.18
CA LYS A 52 4.51 18.55 -5.52
C LYS A 52 4.27 20.00 -5.89
N LYS A 53 3.05 20.51 -5.69
CA LYS A 53 2.68 21.91 -5.93
C LYS A 53 3.52 22.87 -5.09
N HIS A 54 3.80 22.52 -3.83
CA HIS A 54 4.67 23.31 -2.97
C HIS A 54 6.11 23.36 -3.50
N ILE A 55 6.73 22.19 -3.73
CA ILE A 55 8.15 22.08 -4.08
C ILE A 55 8.44 22.63 -5.48
N PHE A 56 7.64 22.25 -6.48
CA PHE A 56 7.97 22.48 -7.89
C PHE A 56 7.25 23.69 -8.51
N TYR A 57 6.12 24.12 -7.95
CA TYR A 57 5.34 25.26 -8.47
C TYR A 57 5.35 26.47 -7.54
N GLY A 58 6.09 26.41 -6.43
CA GLY A 58 6.26 27.52 -5.49
C GLY A 58 4.97 27.95 -4.80
N LYS A 59 3.97 27.08 -4.73
CA LYS A 59 2.72 27.36 -4.00
C LYS A 59 2.97 27.33 -2.49
N PRO A 60 2.23 28.11 -1.68
CA PRO A 60 2.20 27.90 -0.24
C PRO A 60 1.88 26.45 0.09
N LEU A 61 2.49 25.91 1.14
CA LEU A 61 2.18 24.56 1.59
C LEU A 61 0.76 24.54 2.16
N ASP A 62 -0.13 23.80 1.50
CA ASP A 62 -1.51 23.68 1.93
C ASP A 62 -1.63 22.60 3.02
N THR A 63 -1.37 23.00 4.27
CA THR A 63 -1.44 22.08 5.40
C THR A 63 -2.87 21.65 5.73
N VAL A 64 -3.87 22.41 5.30
CA VAL A 64 -5.28 22.05 5.50
C VAL A 64 -5.61 20.85 4.62
N ASN A 65 -5.31 20.94 3.32
CA ASN A 65 -5.46 19.83 2.39
C ASN A 65 -4.65 18.61 2.85
N LEU A 66 -3.39 18.78 3.29
CA LEU A 66 -2.59 17.63 3.76
C LEU A 66 -3.21 16.90 4.96
N ILE A 67 -3.88 17.61 5.87
CA ILE A 67 -4.54 17.00 7.03
C ILE A 67 -5.83 16.28 6.60
N GLU A 68 -6.57 16.84 5.65
CA GLU A 68 -7.74 16.22 5.03
C GLU A 68 -7.38 14.87 4.38
N GLU A 69 -6.36 14.85 3.52
CA GLU A 69 -5.92 13.60 2.85
C GLU A 69 -5.43 12.55 3.85
N LEU A 70 -4.80 12.96 4.96
CA LEU A 70 -4.44 12.03 6.03
C LEU A 70 -5.69 11.40 6.65
N GLY A 71 -6.75 12.19 6.85
CA GLY A 71 -8.04 11.73 7.32
C GLY A 71 -8.67 10.70 6.38
N ASP A 72 -8.67 10.98 5.08
CA ASP A 72 -9.26 10.09 4.08
C ASP A 72 -8.43 8.81 3.91
N LEU A 73 -7.09 8.90 3.98
CA LEU A 73 -6.22 7.73 4.09
C LEU A 73 -6.59 6.87 5.29
N TYR A 74 -6.75 7.46 6.48
CA TYR A 74 -7.19 6.71 7.66
C TYR A 74 -8.56 6.08 7.44
N TRP A 75 -9.49 6.76 6.78
CA TRP A 75 -10.82 6.23 6.52
C TRP A 75 -10.75 4.93 5.70
N TYR A 76 -10.06 4.93 4.56
CA TYR A 76 -9.92 3.73 3.73
C TYR A 76 -9.10 2.63 4.41
N ILE A 77 -8.05 2.99 5.16
CA ILE A 77 -7.29 2.01 5.97
C ILE A 77 -8.22 1.32 6.96
N ASN A 78 -9.10 2.05 7.65
CA ASN A 78 -10.04 1.46 8.59
C ASN A 78 -11.07 0.55 7.92
N VAL A 79 -11.52 0.86 6.69
CA VAL A 79 -12.36 -0.06 5.90
C VAL A 79 -11.62 -1.37 5.63
N ALA A 80 -10.34 -1.33 5.25
CA ALA A 80 -9.54 -2.53 5.04
C ALA A 80 -9.32 -3.31 6.35
N GLN A 81 -9.07 -2.62 7.46
CA GLN A 81 -8.91 -3.23 8.79
C GLN A 81 -10.16 -3.99 9.25
N ASP A 82 -11.34 -3.42 9.02
CA ASP A 82 -12.62 -4.07 9.30
C ASP A 82 -12.77 -5.39 8.52
N VAL A 83 -12.47 -5.37 7.21
CA VAL A 83 -12.53 -6.59 6.38
C VAL A 83 -11.51 -7.64 6.82
N LEU A 84 -10.31 -7.21 7.24
CA LEU A 84 -9.24 -8.08 7.72
C LEU A 84 -9.41 -8.53 9.18
N ASN A 85 -10.44 -8.02 9.87
CA ASN A 85 -10.71 -8.26 11.28
C ASN A 85 -9.48 -8.00 12.17
N VAL A 86 -8.84 -6.85 11.99
CA VAL A 86 -7.69 -6.39 12.78
C VAL A 86 -7.97 -5.02 13.38
N SER A 87 -7.51 -4.79 14.61
CA SER A 87 -7.57 -3.46 15.21
C SER A 87 -6.43 -2.56 14.71
N THR A 88 -6.60 -1.25 14.85
CA THR A 88 -5.54 -0.27 14.58
C THR A 88 -4.31 -0.55 15.44
N GLU A 89 -4.52 -0.90 16.71
CA GLU A 89 -3.47 -1.25 17.67
C GLU A 89 -2.69 -2.47 17.20
N ASP A 90 -3.36 -3.52 16.73
CA ASP A 90 -2.70 -4.73 16.22
C ASP A 90 -1.82 -4.41 15.00
N VAL A 91 -2.33 -3.59 14.07
CA VAL A 91 -1.59 -3.17 12.87
C VAL A 91 -0.34 -2.38 13.28
N GLN A 92 -0.47 -1.44 14.21
CA GLN A 92 0.64 -0.63 14.72
C GLN A 92 1.69 -1.48 15.43
N VAL A 93 1.27 -2.40 16.31
CA VAL A 93 2.18 -3.31 17.05
C VAL A 93 2.95 -4.19 16.07
N LYS A 94 2.27 -4.82 15.11
CA LYS A 94 2.93 -5.64 14.08
C LYS A 94 3.92 -4.81 13.25
N ASN A 95 3.56 -3.58 12.89
CA ASN A 95 4.45 -2.68 12.17
C ASN A 95 5.71 -2.36 12.97
N VAL A 96 5.57 -1.96 14.24
CA VAL A 96 6.69 -1.61 15.12
C VAL A 96 7.60 -2.82 15.38
N ASN A 97 7.03 -4.00 15.63
CA ASN A 97 7.82 -5.22 15.85
C ASN A 97 8.67 -5.57 14.61
N LYS A 98 8.07 -5.52 13.42
CA LYS A 98 8.80 -5.68 12.16
C LYS A 98 9.91 -4.63 12.00
N LEU A 99 9.63 -3.36 12.28
CA LEU A 99 10.63 -2.29 12.17
C LEU A 99 11.76 -2.44 13.18
N ARG A 100 11.47 -2.86 14.42
CA ARG A 100 12.49 -3.20 15.42
C ARG A 100 13.34 -4.38 14.99
N ALA A 101 12.73 -5.40 14.40
CA ALA A 101 13.46 -6.54 13.88
C ALA A 101 14.42 -6.15 12.73
N ARG A 102 14.07 -5.10 11.96
CA ARG A 102 14.92 -4.54 10.90
C ARG A 102 16.00 -3.60 11.42
N TYR A 103 15.63 -2.63 12.25
CA TYR A 103 16.48 -1.48 12.61
C TYR A 103 17.09 -1.57 14.02
N GLY A 104 16.62 -2.48 14.87
CA GLY A 104 16.96 -2.46 16.29
C GLY A 104 16.35 -1.23 16.97
N GLU A 105 17.17 -0.46 17.68
CA GLU A 105 16.73 0.73 18.42
C GLU A 105 16.58 1.99 17.56
N THR A 106 17.38 2.13 16.49
CA THR A 106 17.42 3.34 15.66
C THR A 106 17.59 3.01 14.19
N PHE A 107 17.10 3.90 13.33
CA PHE A 107 17.31 3.77 11.88
C PHE A 107 18.80 3.65 11.51
N SER A 108 19.08 2.82 10.50
CA SER A 108 20.36 2.84 9.78
C SER A 108 20.14 2.58 8.29
N GLU A 109 20.84 3.33 7.43
CA GLU A 109 20.75 3.15 5.97
C GLU A 109 21.16 1.73 5.55
N LYS A 110 22.20 1.19 6.21
CA LYS A 110 22.65 -0.18 5.98
C LYS A 110 21.51 -1.19 6.22
N SER A 111 20.82 -1.10 7.35
CA SER A 111 19.67 -1.98 7.66
C SER A 111 18.47 -1.73 6.75
N ALA A 112 18.30 -0.51 6.22
CA ALA A 112 17.25 -0.21 5.25
C ALA A 112 17.48 -0.95 3.92
N ILE A 113 18.74 -1.07 3.50
CA ILE A 113 19.14 -1.76 2.26
C ILE A 113 19.24 -3.28 2.47
N THR A 114 19.87 -3.73 3.57
CA THR A 114 20.13 -5.14 3.86
C THR A 114 19.02 -5.80 4.67
N ARG A 115 17.84 -5.93 4.04
CA ARG A 115 16.63 -6.46 4.69
C ARG A 115 16.71 -7.97 4.91
N ASN A 116 16.39 -8.43 6.12
CA ASN A 116 16.16 -9.84 6.40
C ASN A 116 14.65 -10.15 6.40
N LEU A 117 14.14 -10.60 5.25
CA LEU A 117 12.70 -10.83 5.05
C LEU A 117 12.14 -11.93 5.96
N GLN A 118 12.93 -12.96 6.28
CA GLN A 118 12.49 -14.07 7.14
C GLN A 118 12.27 -13.60 8.57
N ILE A 119 13.17 -12.78 9.10
CA ILE A 119 13.04 -12.20 10.44
C ILE A 119 11.85 -11.23 10.50
N GLU A 120 11.67 -10.39 9.47
CA GLU A 120 10.52 -9.47 9.38
C GLU A 120 9.19 -10.21 9.31
N GLU A 121 9.12 -11.32 8.57
CA GLU A 121 7.90 -12.14 8.45
C GLU A 121 7.53 -12.80 9.79
N LYS A 122 8.50 -13.36 10.52
CA LYS A 122 8.27 -13.91 11.87
C LYS A 122 7.75 -12.84 12.83
N ALA A 123 8.37 -11.66 12.81
CA ALA A 123 7.92 -10.53 13.64
C ALA A 123 6.48 -10.07 13.31
N LEU A 124 6.04 -10.18 12.06
CA LEU A 124 4.65 -9.89 11.65
C LEU A 124 3.65 -10.96 12.10
N LYS A 125 4.10 -12.22 12.19
CA LYS A 125 3.30 -13.35 12.68
C LYS A 125 3.26 -13.46 14.21
N GLY A 126 4.19 -12.78 14.90
CA GLY A 126 4.33 -12.86 16.36
C GLY A 126 5.10 -14.11 16.83
N GLU A 127 5.97 -14.65 15.97
CA GLU A 127 6.81 -15.84 16.21
C GLU A 127 8.23 -15.49 16.67
#